data_AF-A0A897MTG1-F1
#
_entry.id   AF-A0A897MTG1-F1
#
_cell.length_a   1.000
_cell.length_b   1.000
_cell.length_c   1.000
_cell.angle_alpha   90.00
_cell.angle_beta   90.00
_cell.angle_gamma   90.00
#
_symmetry.space_group_name_H-M   'P 1'
#
loop_
_entity.id
_entity.type
_entity.pdbx_description
1 polymer ?
#
loop_
_entity_poly.entity_id
_entity_poly.type
_entity_poly.pdbx_seq_one_letter_code
_entity_poly.pdbx_strand_id
1 'polypeptide(L)'
;MASQLLADEAADNIVRTSRTSLGDSLRSVTYFTRDDYEQLYLREDLERDADLTSFIGHEWRGFKTAQAAYEGTELGDYNYTIRVFDNGFLLRVTDEREGVFVTTDSLTMGDFNTVAQAVRSVLRDDI
;
A
#
# COMPACT_ATOMS: atom_id res chain seq x y z
N MET A 1 0.08 -16.95 -18.16
CA MET A 1 0.59 -17.00 -16.78
C MET A 1 0.87 -15.56 -16.41
N ALA A 2 0.10 -14.98 -15.49
CA ALA A 2 0.32 -13.61 -15.07
C ALA A 2 1.73 -13.54 -14.49
N SER A 3 2.51 -12.56 -14.93
CA SER A 3 3.81 -12.27 -14.33
C SER A 3 3.56 -11.92 -12.88
N GLN A 4 4.04 -12.77 -11.99
CA GLN A 4 4.03 -12.53 -10.58
C GLN A 4 5.08 -11.45 -10.30
N LEU A 5 4.63 -10.27 -9.90
CA LEU A 5 5.50 -9.11 -9.72
C LEU A 5 6.31 -9.20 -8.43
N LEU A 6 5.80 -9.99 -7.47
CA LEU A 6 6.37 -10.19 -6.16
C LEU A 6 6.40 -11.69 -5.83
N ALA A 7 7.48 -12.20 -5.24
CA ALA A 7 7.57 -13.61 -4.86
C ALA A 7 6.39 -14.04 -3.96
N ASP A 8 5.90 -15.28 -4.12
CA ASP A 8 4.75 -15.81 -3.35
C ASP A 8 4.91 -15.59 -1.84
N GLU A 9 6.09 -15.87 -1.30
CA GLU A 9 6.38 -15.72 0.12
C GLU A 9 6.25 -14.27 0.61
N ALA A 10 6.75 -13.32 -0.19
CA ALA A 10 6.65 -11.90 0.09
C ALA A 10 5.19 -11.42 0.00
N ALA A 11 4.47 -11.84 -1.05
CA ALA A 11 3.06 -11.53 -1.22
C ALA A 11 2.21 -12.03 -0.04
N ASP A 12 2.42 -13.29 0.35
CA ASP A 12 1.75 -13.90 1.51
C ASP A 12 2.09 -13.17 2.80
N ASN A 13 3.35 -12.74 2.98
CA ASN A 13 3.79 -12.02 4.17
C ASN A 13 3.14 -10.63 4.27
N ILE A 14 3.05 -9.87 3.17
CA ILE A 14 2.36 -8.57 3.14
C ILE A 14 0.88 -8.74 3.49
N VAL A 15 0.20 -9.72 2.90
CA VAL A 15 -1.22 -9.99 3.16
C VAL A 15 -1.42 -10.42 4.61
N ARG A 16 -0.60 -11.35 5.12
CA ARG A 16 -0.67 -11.83 6.50
C ARG A 16 -0.47 -10.72 7.52
N THR A 17 0.51 -9.86 7.27
CA THR A 17 0.84 -8.71 8.12
C THR A 17 -0.31 -7.70 8.14
N SER A 18 -0.86 -7.40 6.96
CA SER A 18 -2.02 -6.52 6.82
C SER A 18 -3.24 -7.09 7.56
N ARG A 19 -3.54 -8.38 7.41
CA ARG A 19 -4.65 -9.05 8.11
C ARG A 19 -4.46 -9.12 9.61
N THR A 20 -3.23 -9.30 10.09
CA THR A 20 -2.93 -9.33 11.53
C THR A 20 -3.21 -7.99 12.18
N SER A 21 -2.93 -6.90 11.46
CA SER A 21 -3.13 -5.53 11.95
C SER A 21 -4.56 -5.03 11.77
N LEU A 22 -5.24 -5.44 10.69
CA LEU A 22 -6.52 -4.86 10.26
C LEU A 22 -7.73 -5.80 10.42
N GLY A 23 -7.48 -7.08 10.63
CA GLY A 23 -8.53 -8.09 10.73
C GLY A 23 -9.52 -8.03 9.58
N ASP A 24 -10.81 -8.03 9.93
CA ASP A 24 -11.93 -8.04 8.98
C ASP A 24 -12.15 -6.68 8.30
N SER A 25 -11.59 -5.60 8.86
CA SER A 25 -11.64 -4.27 8.24
C SER A 25 -10.78 -4.18 6.97
N LEU A 26 -9.84 -5.12 6.75
CA LEU A 26 -9.01 -5.15 5.55
C LEU A 26 -9.88 -5.43 4.31
N ARG A 27 -9.85 -4.48 3.37
CA ARG A 27 -10.59 -4.57 2.11
C ARG A 27 -9.76 -5.07 0.95
N SER A 28 -8.56 -4.52 0.76
CA SER A 28 -7.67 -4.96 -0.31
C SER A 28 -6.20 -4.68 0.01
N VAL A 29 -5.33 -5.47 -0.61
CA VAL A 29 -3.88 -5.25 -0.65
C VAL A 29 -3.46 -5.32 -2.11
N THR A 30 -2.82 -4.25 -2.59
CA THR A 30 -2.30 -4.17 -3.97
C THR A 30 -0.84 -3.78 -3.93
N TYR A 31 0.03 -4.65 -4.42
CA TYR A 31 1.41 -4.33 -4.70
C TYR A 31 1.52 -3.64 -6.05
N PHE A 32 2.40 -2.67 -6.19
CA PHE A 32 2.64 -1.98 -7.44
C PHE A 32 4.10 -1.60 -7.62
N THR A 33 4.51 -1.58 -8.88
CA THR A 33 5.75 -0.96 -9.35
C THR A 33 5.42 0.31 -10.12
N ARG A 34 6.44 0.93 -10.71
CA ARG A 34 6.26 2.06 -11.64
C ARG A 34 5.30 1.75 -12.79
N ASP A 35 5.35 0.53 -13.32
CA ASP A 35 4.78 0.21 -14.62
C ASP A 35 3.71 -0.90 -14.57
N ASP A 36 3.55 -1.56 -13.41
CA ASP A 36 2.64 -2.70 -13.26
C ASP A 36 2.13 -2.86 -11.81
N TYR A 37 1.11 -3.69 -11.60
CA TYR A 37 0.56 -3.97 -10.28
C TYR A 37 -0.06 -5.36 -10.14
N GLU A 38 -0.14 -5.81 -8.89
CA GLU A 38 -0.71 -7.08 -8.52
C GLU A 38 -1.59 -6.92 -7.28
N GLN A 39 -2.88 -7.25 -7.41
CA GLN A 39 -3.77 -7.30 -6.26
C GLN A 39 -3.58 -8.62 -5.53
N LEU A 40 -2.91 -8.56 -4.37
CA LEU A 40 -2.54 -9.69 -3.52
C LEU A 40 -3.71 -10.20 -2.67
N TYR A 41 -4.63 -9.29 -2.32
CA TYR A 41 -5.81 -9.62 -1.53
C TYR A 41 -6.98 -8.71 -1.91
N LEU A 42 -8.17 -9.30 -1.93
CA LEU A 42 -9.45 -8.61 -2.01
C LEU A 42 -10.43 -9.34 -1.11
N ARG A 43 -11.15 -8.59 -0.26
CA ARG A 43 -12.20 -9.14 0.59
C ARG A 43 -13.35 -9.67 -0.29
N GLU A 44 -13.93 -10.77 0.12
CA GLU A 44 -14.88 -11.56 -0.69
C GLU A 44 -16.17 -10.82 -1.08
N ASP A 45 -16.57 -9.81 -0.32
CA ASP A 45 -17.74 -8.95 -0.55
C ASP A 45 -17.47 -7.81 -1.54
N LEU A 46 -16.22 -7.65 -1.99
CA LEU A 46 -15.80 -6.58 -2.89
C LEU A 46 -15.56 -7.10 -4.30
N GLU A 47 -16.02 -6.34 -5.29
CA GLU A 47 -15.65 -6.58 -6.68
C GLU A 47 -14.27 -5.95 -6.96
N ARG A 48 -13.52 -6.56 -7.89
CA ARG A 48 -12.24 -6.00 -8.35
C ARG A 48 -12.50 -4.62 -8.96
N ASP A 49 -12.17 -3.58 -8.22
CA ASP A 49 -12.47 -2.21 -8.60
C ASP A 49 -11.75 -1.83 -9.89
N ALA A 50 -12.48 -1.22 -10.82
CA ALA A 50 -12.20 -1.27 -12.26
C ALA A 50 -11.12 -0.29 -12.76
N ASP A 51 -10.40 0.42 -11.87
CA ASP A 51 -9.44 1.45 -12.33
C ASP A 51 -8.16 1.59 -11.48
N LEU A 52 -7.69 0.48 -10.89
CA LEU A 52 -6.40 0.44 -10.19
C LEU A 52 -5.23 0.90 -11.10
N THR A 53 -5.30 0.58 -12.40
CA THR A 53 -4.30 1.00 -13.40
C THR A 53 -4.19 2.51 -13.53
N SER A 54 -5.32 3.21 -13.69
CA SER A 54 -5.33 4.68 -13.78
C SER A 54 -4.87 5.29 -12.46
N PHE A 55 -5.30 4.71 -11.33
CA PHE A 55 -4.89 5.16 -10.00
C PHE A 55 -3.38 5.09 -9.81
N ILE A 56 -2.75 3.94 -10.06
CA ILE A 56 -1.30 3.74 -9.86
C ILE A 56 -0.47 4.71 -10.71
N GLY A 57 -0.84 4.89 -11.99
CA GLY A 57 -0.13 5.81 -12.89
C GLY A 57 -0.19 7.28 -12.44
N HIS A 58 -1.33 7.73 -11.90
CA HIS A 58 -1.47 9.07 -11.32
C HIS A 58 -0.70 9.20 -10.01
N GLU A 59 -0.76 8.18 -9.15
CA GLU A 59 -0.15 8.18 -7.82
C GLU A 59 1.37 8.17 -7.84
N TRP A 60 1.98 7.41 -8.75
CA TRP A 60 3.44 7.29 -8.84
C TRP A 60 4.13 8.63 -9.08
N ARG A 61 3.62 9.43 -10.03
CA ARG A 61 4.15 10.78 -10.31
C ARG A 61 3.94 11.74 -9.13
N GLY A 62 2.78 11.65 -8.49
CA GLY A 62 2.47 12.43 -7.29
C GLY A 62 3.44 12.13 -6.14
N PHE A 63 3.80 10.86 -5.93
CA PHE A 63 4.74 10.45 -4.88
C PHE A 63 6.15 11.02 -5.07
N LYS A 64 6.77 10.83 -6.24
CA LYS A 64 8.14 11.36 -6.46
C LYS A 64 8.23 12.87 -6.25
N THR A 65 7.17 13.58 -6.63
CA THR A 65 7.07 15.03 -6.43
C THR A 65 6.92 15.37 -4.95
N ALA A 66 6.06 14.65 -4.22
CA ALA A 66 5.85 14.86 -2.79
C ALA A 66 7.11 14.55 -1.96
N GLN A 67 7.79 13.43 -2.22
CA GLN A 67 9.00 13.04 -1.50
C GLN A 67 10.09 14.10 -1.64
N ALA A 68 10.37 14.53 -2.89
CA ALA A 68 11.36 15.58 -3.15
C ALA A 68 10.98 16.93 -2.52
N ALA A 69 9.67 17.23 -2.40
CA ALA A 69 9.21 18.48 -1.80
C ALA A 69 9.38 18.54 -0.27
N TYR A 70 9.43 17.38 0.40
CA TYR A 70 9.59 17.29 1.86
C TYR A 70 11.01 16.90 2.31
N GLU A 71 11.91 16.59 1.37
CA GLU A 71 13.30 16.27 1.65
C GLU A 71 14.01 17.45 2.34
N GLY A 72 14.71 17.17 3.44
CA GLY A 72 15.45 18.18 4.20
C GLY A 72 14.58 19.17 4.96
N THR A 73 13.27 18.95 5.05
CA THR A 73 12.38 19.77 5.88
C THR A 73 12.37 19.31 7.34
N GLU A 74 11.91 20.18 8.24
CA GLU A 74 11.73 19.87 9.68
C GLU A 74 10.73 18.74 9.96
N LEU A 75 9.99 18.28 8.93
CA LEU A 75 9.07 17.14 9.04
C LEU A 75 9.81 15.79 9.04
N GLY A 76 11.08 15.78 8.66
CA GLY A 76 11.88 14.56 8.55
C GLY A 76 11.52 13.71 7.33
N ASP A 77 11.89 12.43 7.39
CA ASP A 77 11.71 11.50 6.27
C ASP A 77 10.24 11.18 5.99
N TYR A 78 9.91 11.11 4.71
CA TYR A 78 8.59 10.70 4.26
C TYR A 78 8.34 9.21 4.54
N ASN A 79 7.33 8.91 5.38
CA ASN A 79 7.02 7.54 5.79
C ASN A 79 5.91 6.89 4.96
N TYR A 80 4.70 7.45 4.99
CA TYR A 80 3.52 6.91 4.31
C TYR A 80 2.44 7.98 4.13
N THR A 81 1.40 7.68 3.34
CA THR A 81 0.23 8.54 3.14
C THR A 81 -1.05 7.86 3.59
N ILE A 82 -1.94 8.59 4.25
CA ILE A 82 -3.33 8.16 4.46
C ILE A 82 -4.25 9.07 3.63
N ARG A 83 -5.19 8.47 2.91
CA ARG A 83 -6.30 9.17 2.25
C ARG A 83 -7.61 8.67 2.80
N VAL A 84 -8.52 9.61 3.05
CA VAL A 84 -9.82 9.36 3.63
C VAL A 84 -10.89 9.52 2.55
N PHE A 85 -11.77 8.54 2.45
CA PHE A 85 -12.92 8.50 1.57
C PHE A 85 -14.18 8.27 2.42
N ASP A 86 -15.35 8.64 1.90
CA ASP A 86 -16.63 8.43 2.59
C ASP A 86 -16.84 6.96 2.99
N ASN A 87 -16.31 6.06 2.16
CA ASN A 87 -16.44 4.63 2.36
C ASN A 87 -15.21 3.99 3.02
N GLY A 88 -14.21 4.72 3.47
CA GLY A 88 -13.06 4.13 4.16
C GLY A 88 -11.73 4.82 3.88
N PHE A 89 -10.64 4.07 4.01
CA PHE A 89 -9.30 4.65 3.97
C PHE A 89 -8.40 3.91 2.99
N LEU A 90 -7.45 4.67 2.44
CA LEU A 90 -6.34 4.14 1.65
C LEU A 90 -5.04 4.53 2.34
N LEU A 91 -4.26 3.52 2.71
CA LEU A 91 -2.89 3.66 3.17
C LEU A 91 -1.96 3.34 2.00
N ARG A 92 -1.01 4.25 1.74
CA ARG A 92 0.06 4.05 0.77
C ARG A 92 1.39 3.97 1.49
N VAL A 93 2.10 2.86 1.30
CA VAL A 93 3.47 2.64 1.77
C VAL A 93 4.34 2.40 0.55
N THR A 94 5.37 3.21 0.35
CA THR A 94 6.21 3.17 -0.85
C THR A 94 7.69 3.28 -0.48
N ASP A 95 8.51 2.76 -1.38
CA ASP A 95 9.94 3.06 -1.49
C ASP A 95 10.23 3.80 -2.81
N GLU A 96 11.48 3.78 -3.28
CA GLU A 96 11.87 4.46 -4.53
C GLU A 96 11.36 3.80 -5.83
N ARG A 97 11.01 2.51 -5.79
CA ARG A 97 10.78 1.65 -6.97
C ARG A 97 9.43 0.93 -6.97
N GLU A 98 8.84 0.74 -5.80
CA GLU A 98 7.63 -0.05 -5.57
C GLU A 98 6.83 0.44 -4.35
N GLY A 99 5.69 -0.19 -4.13
CA GLY A 99 4.87 0.08 -2.96
C GLY A 99 3.64 -0.81 -2.85
N VAL A 100 2.89 -0.56 -1.77
CA VAL A 100 1.67 -1.26 -1.42
C VAL A 100 0.57 -0.27 -1.10
N PHE A 101 -0.60 -0.50 -1.68
CA PHE A 101 -1.86 0.08 -1.24
C PHE A 101 -2.60 -0.89 -0.34
N VAL A 102 -3.05 -0.38 0.80
CA VAL A 102 -3.93 -1.10 1.73
C VAL A 102 -5.21 -0.30 1.88
N THR A 103 -6.36 -0.91 1.59
CA THR A 103 -7.66 -0.27 1.83
C THR A 103 -8.40 -0.92 2.99
N THR A 104 -9.20 -0.13 3.71
CA THR A 104 -9.85 -0.55 4.97
C THR A 104 -11.15 0.21 5.23
N ASP A 105 -12.12 -0.39 5.93
CA ASP A 105 -13.38 0.25 6.31
C ASP A 105 -13.17 1.43 7.28
N SER A 106 -12.48 1.17 8.39
CA SER A 106 -12.25 2.15 9.46
C SER A 106 -11.04 1.78 10.29
N LEU A 107 -10.27 2.78 10.72
CA LEU A 107 -9.10 2.60 11.57
C LEU A 107 -8.87 3.79 12.49
N THR A 108 -8.17 3.51 13.60
CA THR A 108 -7.56 4.56 14.41
C THR A 108 -6.22 4.99 13.82
N MET A 109 -5.72 6.17 14.21
CA MET A 109 -4.41 6.66 13.75
C MET A 109 -3.26 5.70 14.11
N GLY A 110 -3.36 4.99 15.24
CA GLY A 110 -2.34 4.03 15.69
C GLY A 110 -2.27 2.78 14.82
N ASP A 111 -3.41 2.34 14.29
CA ASP A 111 -3.48 1.16 13.43
C ASP A 111 -2.76 1.44 12.10
N PHE A 112 -2.87 2.65 11.54
CA PHE A 112 -2.16 3.03 10.32
C PHE A 112 -0.64 2.97 10.46
N ASN A 113 -0.08 3.46 11.58
CA ASN A 113 1.37 3.41 11.79
C ASN A 113 1.85 1.95 11.90
N THR A 114 1.11 1.11 12.61
CA THR A 114 1.43 -0.32 12.76
C THR A 114 1.47 -1.03 11.42
N VAL A 115 0.43 -0.85 10.59
CA VAL A 115 0.39 -1.42 9.23
C VAL A 115 1.52 -0.87 8.38
N ALA A 116 1.76 0.44 8.41
CA ALA A 116 2.78 1.06 7.56
C ALA A 116 4.18 0.55 7.87
N GLN A 117 4.54 0.42 9.16
CA GLN A 117 5.82 -0.11 9.58
C GLN A 117 5.98 -1.58 9.19
N ALA A 118 4.93 -2.38 9.39
CA ALA A 118 4.99 -3.79 9.11
C ALA A 118 5.08 -4.08 7.60
N VAL A 119 4.30 -3.38 6.77
CA VAL A 119 4.41 -3.43 5.30
C VAL A 119 5.78 -2.95 4.82
N ARG A 120 6.31 -1.86 5.40
CA ARG A 120 7.65 -1.35 5.04
C ARG A 120 8.76 -2.33 5.41
N SER A 121 8.62 -3.10 6.50
CA SER A 121 9.59 -4.13 6.85
C SER A 121 9.68 -5.17 5.74
N VAL A 122 8.54 -5.65 5.25
CA VAL A 122 8.51 -6.67 4.18
C VAL A 122 9.15 -6.13 2.90
N LEU A 123 8.81 -4.90 2.48
CA LEU A 123 9.41 -4.26 1.30
C LEU A 123 10.94 -4.07 1.42
N ARG A 124 11.48 -4.01 2.63
CA ARG A 124 12.93 -3.88 2.86
C ARG A 124 13.65 -5.22 2.97
N ASP A 125 12.95 -6.27 3.39
CA ASP A 125 13.51 -7.60 3.62
C ASP A 125 13.63 -8.42 2.30
N ASP A 126 12.98 -8.00 1.22
CA ASP A 126 13.08 -8.60 -0.13
C ASP A 126 14.28 -8.07 -0.97
N ILE A 127 15.27 -7.40 -0.34
CA ILE A 127 16.51 -6.88 -0.98
C ILE A 127 17.78 -7.51 -0.39
#